data_AF-A0A519JVQ3-F1
#
_entry.id   AF-A0A519JVQ3-F1
#
_cell.length_a   1.000
_cell.length_b   1.000
_cell.length_c   1.000
_cell.angle_alpha   90.00
_cell.angle_beta   90.00
_cell.angle_gamma   90.00
#
_symmetry.space_group_name_H-M   'P 1'
#
loop_
_entity.id
_entity.type
_entity.pdbx_description
1 polymer ?
#
loop_
_entity_poly.entity_id
_entity_poly.type
_entity_poly.pdbx_seq_one_letter_code
_entity_poly.pdbx_strand_id
1 'polypeptide(L)'
;MTQNTNPWSKAIDPLAEDIATVLKSMGGSAHQKDVVQCIAAMKRQRGEMVAQDLASRIIEVFERYRDLFFRPFGEGSMRWALQPGVA
;
A
#
# COMPACT_ATOMS: atom_id res chain seq x y z
N MET A 1 10.72 -21.86 14.96
CA MET A 1 9.90 -22.24 13.79
C MET A 1 9.20 -20.99 13.30
N THR A 2 9.80 -20.25 12.36
CA THR A 2 9.12 -19.14 11.69
C THR A 2 8.08 -19.76 10.77
N GLN A 3 6.80 -19.71 11.15
CA GLN A 3 5.73 -20.07 10.23
C GLN A 3 5.84 -19.12 9.04
N ASN A 4 6.10 -19.67 7.86
CA ASN A 4 6.10 -18.94 6.61
C ASN A 4 4.65 -18.68 6.20
N THR A 5 3.94 -17.88 6.98
CA THR A 5 2.60 -17.39 6.61
C THR A 5 2.82 -16.34 5.54
N ASN A 6 2.69 -16.72 4.27
CA ASN A 6 2.63 -15.74 3.18
C ASN A 6 1.43 -14.81 3.48
N PRO A 7 1.65 -13.53 3.84
CA PRO A 7 0.56 -12.67 4.26
C PRO A 7 -0.37 -12.32 3.08
N TRP A 8 0.08 -12.60 1.85
CA TRP A 8 -0.66 -12.50 0.60
C TRP A 8 -1.52 -13.73 0.26
N SER A 9 -1.54 -14.78 1.08
CA SER A 9 -2.22 -16.04 0.75
C SER A 9 -3.75 -15.98 0.87
N LYS A 10 -4.30 -14.90 1.43
CA LYS A 10 -5.76 -14.65 1.51
C LYS A 10 -6.17 -13.76 0.34
N ALA A 11 -7.41 -13.87 -0.10
CA ALA A 11 -7.97 -12.86 -1.00
C ALA A 11 -7.94 -11.50 -0.29
N ILE A 12 -7.12 -10.58 -0.79
CA ILE A 12 -6.94 -9.24 -0.23
C ILE A 12 -7.52 -8.18 -1.17
N ASP A 13 -7.72 -6.98 -0.65
CA ASP A 13 -8.17 -5.83 -1.44
C ASP A 13 -7.15 -5.55 -2.57
N PRO A 14 -7.58 -5.45 -3.85
CA PRO A 14 -6.68 -5.10 -4.95
C PRO A 14 -5.92 -3.78 -4.72
N LEU A 15 -6.48 -2.87 -3.93
CA LEU A 15 -5.81 -1.63 -3.59
C LEU A 15 -4.62 -1.85 -2.63
N ALA A 16 -4.64 -2.90 -1.80
CA ALA A 16 -3.49 -3.28 -0.99
C ALA A 16 -2.35 -3.78 -1.88
N GLU A 17 -2.66 -4.54 -2.94
CA GLU A 17 -1.66 -4.97 -3.93
C GLU A 17 -1.04 -3.78 -4.67
N ASP A 18 -1.87 -2.82 -5.09
CA ASP A 18 -1.41 -1.58 -5.73
C ASP A 18 -0.49 -0.77 -4.78
N ILE A 19 -0.86 -0.61 -3.50
CA ILE A 19 -0.03 0.05 -2.48
C ILE A 19 1.31 -0.66 -2.32
N ALA A 20 1.30 -1.99 -2.22
CA ALA A 20 2.52 -2.76 -2.07
C ALA A 20 3.43 -2.67 -3.28
N THR A 21 2.84 -2.74 -4.47
CA THR A 21 3.56 -2.58 -5.75
C THR A 21 4.27 -1.24 -5.81
N VAL A 22 3.58 -0.15 -5.44
CA VAL A 22 4.17 1.20 -5.41
C VAL A 22 5.24 1.33 -4.34
N LEU A 23 4.99 0.88 -3.12
CA LEU A 23 6.00 0.95 -2.06
C LEU A 23 7.25 0.16 -2.44
N LYS A 24 7.09 -1.03 -3.03
CA LYS A 24 8.21 -1.86 -3.50
C LYS A 24 9.02 -1.16 -4.60
N SER A 25 8.35 -0.53 -5.58
CA SER A 25 9.04 0.21 -6.65
C SER A 25 9.78 1.45 -6.13
N MET A 26 9.37 2.00 -4.98
CA MET A 26 10.00 3.13 -4.29
C MET A 26 11.05 2.72 -3.24
N GLY A 27 11.49 1.45 -3.22
CA GLY A 27 12.50 0.96 -2.27
C GLY A 27 11.94 0.55 -0.90
N GLY A 28 10.65 0.24 -0.83
CA GLY A 28 9.97 -0.29 0.35
C GLY A 28 9.33 0.76 1.26
N SER A 29 9.58 2.06 1.03
CA SER A 29 8.98 3.15 1.79
C SER A 29 8.84 4.41 0.96
N ALA A 30 7.71 5.11 1.13
CA ALA A 30 7.44 6.36 0.43
C ALA A 30 6.53 7.28 1.25
N HIS A 31 6.41 8.52 0.81
CA HIS A 31 5.42 9.44 1.36
C HIS A 31 4.02 9.09 0.82
N GLN A 32 2.99 9.15 1.67
CA GLN A 32 1.59 8.82 1.36
C GLN A 32 1.12 9.49 0.07
N LYS A 33 1.43 10.78 -0.11
CA LYS A 33 1.07 11.54 -1.30
C LYS A 33 1.62 10.92 -2.58
N ASP A 34 2.88 10.46 -2.55
CA ASP A 34 3.54 9.85 -3.71
C ASP A 34 2.90 8.49 -4.03
N VAL A 35 2.57 7.71 -2.99
CA VAL A 35 1.85 6.45 -3.13
C VAL A 35 0.50 6.68 -3.82
N VAL A 36 -0.31 7.62 -3.31
CA VAL A 36 -1.63 7.94 -3.87
C VAL A 36 -1.53 8.40 -5.32
N GLN A 37 -0.58 9.27 -5.64
CA GLN A 37 -0.39 9.77 -7.00
C GLN A 37 0.04 8.67 -7.96
N CYS A 38 0.94 7.78 -7.54
CA CYS A 38 1.41 6.68 -8.35
C CYS A 38 0.29 5.66 -8.62
N ILE A 39 -0.51 5.29 -7.61
CA ILE A 39 -1.67 4.41 -7.80
C ILE A 39 -2.68 5.03 -8.76
N ALA A 40 -2.98 6.33 -8.61
CA ALA A 40 -3.87 7.02 -9.53
C ALA A 40 -3.33 7.02 -10.97
N ALA A 41 -2.00 7.15 -11.16
CA ALA A 41 -1.37 7.02 -12.46
C ALA A 41 -1.44 5.59 -13.02
N MET A 42 -1.16 4.57 -12.20
CA MET A 42 -1.27 3.15 -12.57
C MET A 42 -2.69 2.79 -13.02
N LYS A 43 -3.71 3.23 -12.29
CA LYS A 43 -5.11 3.01 -12.66
C LYS A 43 -5.44 3.63 -14.02
N ARG A 44 -5.01 4.87 -14.27
CA ARG A 44 -5.17 5.50 -15.60
C ARG A 44 -4.49 4.72 -16.71
N GLN A 45 -3.27 4.22 -16.47
CA GLN A 45 -2.54 3.41 -17.46
C GLN A 45 -3.25 2.09 -17.77
N ARG A 46 -3.96 1.51 -16.80
CA ARG A 46 -4.81 0.33 -16.99
C ARG A 46 -6.18 0.64 -17.62
N GLY A 47 -6.48 1.92 -17.90
CA GLY A 47 -7.80 2.35 -18.40
C GLY A 47 -8.90 2.33 -17.34
N GLU A 48 -8.55 2.24 -16.05
CA GLU A 48 -9.50 2.26 -14.95
C GLU A 48 -9.97 3.69 -14.64
N MET A 49 -11.22 3.83 -14.20
CA MET A 49 -11.73 5.11 -13.70
C MET A 49 -11.08 5.45 -12.36
N VAL A 50 -10.52 6.67 -12.26
CA VAL A 50 -10.00 7.20 -10.99
C VAL A 50 -11.15 7.87 -10.24
N ALA A 51 -11.68 7.18 -9.23
CA ALA A 51 -12.73 7.71 -8.37
C ALA A 51 -12.24 8.94 -7.58
N GLN A 52 -13.14 9.88 -7.29
CA GLN A 52 -12.82 11.11 -6.56
C GLN A 52 -12.34 10.85 -5.12
N ASP A 53 -12.84 9.77 -4.51
CA ASP A 53 -12.54 9.34 -3.15
C ASP A 53 -11.33 8.37 -3.06
N LEU A 54 -10.62 8.14 -4.17
CA LEU A 54 -9.53 7.16 -4.24
C LEU A 54 -8.48 7.38 -3.14
N ALA A 55 -8.12 8.64 -2.86
CA ALA A 55 -7.14 8.96 -1.84
C ALA A 55 -7.56 8.47 -0.45
N SER A 56 -8.82 8.69 -0.07
CA SER A 56 -9.36 8.23 1.22
C SER A 56 -9.38 6.71 1.29
N ARG A 57 -9.80 6.05 0.21
CA ARG A 57 -9.80 4.57 0.14
C ARG A 57 -8.41 3.97 0.27
N ILE A 58 -7.39 4.59 -0.33
CA ILE A 58 -5.99 4.15 -0.19
C ILE A 58 -5.54 4.24 1.28
N ILE A 59 -5.91 5.31 1.98
CA ILE A 59 -5.59 5.49 3.40
C ILE A 59 -6.29 4.43 4.25
N GLU A 60 -7.59 4.22 4.06
CA GLU A 60 -8.35 3.20 4.78
C GLU A 60 -7.76 1.80 4.59
N VAL A 61 -7.36 1.45 3.37
CA VAL A 61 -6.74 0.16 3.07
C VAL A 61 -5.35 0.06 3.73
N PHE A 62 -4.52 1.10 3.63
CA PHE A 62 -3.23 1.12 4.31
C PHE A 62 -3.38 0.92 5.84
N GLU A 63 -4.39 1.55 6.44
CA GLU A 63 -4.67 1.45 7.87
C GLU A 63 -5.31 0.12 8.28
N ARG A 64 -6.07 -0.53 7.39
CA ARG A 64 -6.65 -1.85 7.62
C ARG A 64 -5.60 -2.95 7.62
N TYR A 65 -4.67 -2.91 6.67
CA TYR A 65 -3.67 -3.96 6.45
C TYR A 65 -2.35 -3.68 7.19
N ARG A 66 -2.41 -3.55 8.53
CA ARG A 66 -1.23 -3.25 9.39
C ARG A 66 -0.22 -4.39 9.50
N ASP A 67 -0.65 -5.59 9.16
CA ASP A 67 0.17 -6.78 8.97
C ASP A 67 1.03 -6.71 7.70
N LEU A 68 0.64 -5.89 6.72
CA LEU A 68 1.37 -5.66 5.48
C LEU A 68 2.11 -4.32 5.47
N PHE A 69 1.55 -3.31 6.13
CA PHE A 69 2.04 -1.94 6.05
C PHE A 69 2.19 -1.28 7.41
N PHE A 70 3.17 -0.38 7.53
CA PHE A 70 3.38 0.37 8.76
C PHE A 70 3.92 1.78 8.51
N ARG A 71 3.91 2.58 9.57
CA ARG A 71 4.48 3.93 9.59
C ARG A 71 5.82 3.88 10.34
N PRO A 72 6.97 4.06 9.68
CA PRO A 72 8.27 3.94 10.35
C PRO A 72 8.52 5.02 11.40
N PHE A 73 7.82 6.15 11.32
CA PHE A 73 7.96 7.27 12.26
C PHE A 73 6.75 7.44 13.19
N GLY A 74 5.94 6.39 13.36
CA GLY A 74 4.81 6.40 14.30
C GLY A 74 3.49 6.93 13.73
N GLU A 75 2.50 7.09 14.60
CA GLU A 75 1.16 7.55 14.26
C GLU A 75 1.17 8.99 13.71
N GLY A 76 0.27 9.30 12.78
CA GLY A 76 0.23 10.59 12.09
C GLY A 76 1.34 10.82 11.05
N SER A 77 2.38 9.98 11.01
CA SER A 77 3.39 10.04 9.95
C SER A 77 2.79 9.76 8.58
N MET A 78 3.13 10.63 7.63
CA MET A 78 2.82 10.47 6.21
C MET A 78 3.81 9.55 5.50
N ARG A 79 4.91 9.13 6.14
CA ARG A 79 5.77 8.09 5.59
C ARG A 79 5.16 6.72 5.87
N TRP A 80 5.01 5.95 4.81
CA TRP A 80 4.45 4.61 4.77
C TRP A 80 5.52 3.62 4.32
N ALA A 81 5.43 2.37 4.75
CA ALA A 81 6.40 1.33 4.42
C ALA A 81 5.76 -0.06 4.40
N LEU A 82 6.39 -0.97 3.64
CA LEU A 82 6.11 -2.42 3.69
C LEU A 82 6.68 -3.03 4.95
N GLN A 83 5.91 -3.89 5.62
CA GLN A 83 6.42 -4.68 6.74
C GLN A 83 7.64 -5.53 6.32
N PRO A 84 8.63 -5.72 7.21
CA PRO A 84 9.77 -6.57 6.92
C PRO A 84 9.34 -7.99 6.52
N GLY A 85 9.93 -8.55 5.46
CA GLY A 85 9.61 -9.90 4.97
C GLY A 85 8.35 -10.00 4.11
N VAL A 86 7.66 -8.88 3.85
CA VAL A 86 6.51 -8.79 2.94
C VAL A 86 6.91 -8.43 1.50
N ALA A 87 8.10 -7.83 1.33
CA ALA A 87 8.65 -7.34 0.07
C ALA A 87 9.31 -8.42 -0.79
#